data_AF-A0A972FWW2-F1
#
_entry.id   AF-A0A972FWW2-F1
#
_cell.length_a   1.000
_cell.length_b   1.000
_cell.length_c   1.000
_cell.angle_alpha   90.00
_cell.angle_beta   90.00
_cell.angle_gamma   90.00
#
_symmetry.space_group_name_H-M   'P 1'
#
loop_
_entity.id
_entity.type
_entity.pdbx_description
1 polymer ?
#
loop_
_entity_poly.entity_id
_entity_poly.type
_entity_poly.pdbx_seq_one_letter_code
_entity_poly.pdbx_strand_id
1 'polypeptide(L)'
;MKTAYLLLLSLLPLTGHALETSTNTQDYKCYIGSVKGDQIVFFRWQATELKLKMAGLPGRQLMDNKGKKYFIKAVEECVPLDEEFTLGRAQQLDKATLR
;
A
#
# COMPACT_ATOMS: atom_id res chain seq x y z
N MET A 1 26.95 -53.26 -42.46
CA MET A 1 25.79 -53.10 -41.56
C MET A 1 26.26 -52.49 -40.26
N LYS A 2 25.81 -51.28 -39.92
CA LYS A 2 25.78 -50.71 -38.56
C LYS A 2 25.05 -49.37 -38.68
N THR A 3 23.74 -49.43 -38.48
CA THR A 3 22.83 -48.28 -38.46
C THR A 3 23.09 -47.45 -37.20
N ALA A 4 23.41 -46.17 -37.39
CA ALA A 4 23.53 -45.20 -36.31
C ALA A 4 22.13 -44.80 -35.82
N TYR A 5 21.85 -44.99 -34.53
CA TYR A 5 20.62 -44.52 -33.90
C TYR A 5 20.75 -43.03 -33.58
N LEU A 6 20.03 -42.19 -34.33
CA LEU A 6 19.81 -40.79 -34.02
C LEU A 6 18.76 -40.69 -32.91
N LEU A 7 19.22 -40.41 -31.69
CA LEU A 7 18.36 -40.03 -30.56
C LEU A 7 17.81 -38.61 -30.80
N LEU A 8 16.59 -38.53 -31.33
CA LEU A 8 15.78 -37.30 -31.37
C LEU A 8 15.24 -37.03 -29.96
N LEU A 9 15.99 -36.28 -29.16
CA LEU A 9 15.49 -35.68 -27.92
C LEU A 9 14.52 -34.55 -28.29
N SER A 10 13.23 -34.80 -28.10
CA SER A 10 12.16 -33.81 -28.23
C SER A 10 12.28 -32.77 -27.11
N LEU A 11 12.64 -31.55 -27.50
CA LEU A 11 12.55 -30.36 -26.65
C LEU A 11 11.07 -30.01 -26.45
N LEU A 12 10.49 -30.38 -25.29
CA LEU A 12 9.24 -29.77 -24.84
C LEU A 12 9.57 -28.39 -24.25
N PRO A 13 9.02 -27.28 -24.79
CA PRO A 13 9.12 -26.00 -24.12
C PRO A 13 8.24 -26.05 -22.86
N LEU A 14 8.88 -26.01 -21.68
CA LEU A 14 8.20 -25.65 -20.44
C LEU A 14 7.75 -24.19 -20.58
N THR A 15 6.50 -23.97 -21.00
CA THR A 15 5.86 -22.67 -20.90
C THR A 15 5.52 -22.42 -19.43
N GLY A 16 6.49 -21.87 -18.71
CA GLY A 16 6.26 -21.32 -17.38
C GLY A 16 5.26 -20.18 -17.48
N HIS A 17 4.02 -20.43 -17.07
CA HIS A 17 3.05 -19.37 -16.87
C HIS A 17 3.46 -18.64 -15.59
N ALA A 18 4.00 -17.43 -15.73
CA ALA A 18 4.12 -16.53 -14.60
C ALA A 18 2.69 -16.21 -14.13
N LEU A 19 2.29 -16.76 -12.99
CA LEU A 19 1.11 -16.27 -12.26
C LEU A 19 1.44 -14.86 -11.81
N GLU A 20 1.02 -13.87 -12.60
CA GLU A 20 1.02 -12.47 -12.17
C GLU A 20 0.06 -12.37 -11.00
N THR A 21 0.62 -12.47 -9.80
CA THR A 21 -0.11 -12.15 -8.58
C THR A 21 -0.23 -10.63 -8.61
N SER A 22 -1.31 -10.13 -9.22
CA SER A 22 -1.64 -8.71 -9.18
C SER A 22 -1.81 -8.34 -7.71
N THR A 23 -0.74 -7.84 -7.10
CA THR A 23 -0.77 -7.27 -5.77
C THR A 23 -1.59 -6.00 -5.88
N ASN A 24 -2.87 -6.13 -5.55
CA ASN A 24 -3.87 -5.06 -5.57
C ASN A 24 -3.49 -4.01 -4.51
N THR A 25 -2.50 -3.21 -4.88
CA THR A 25 -2.00 -2.08 -4.12
C THR A 25 -2.75 -0.85 -4.56
N GLN A 26 -3.22 -0.07 -3.60
CA GLN A 26 -3.87 1.20 -3.83
C GLN A 26 -3.41 2.23 -2.80
N ASP A 27 -3.67 3.49 -3.11
CA ASP A 27 -3.36 4.60 -2.22
C ASP A 27 -4.52 4.82 -1.25
N TYR A 28 -4.17 5.00 0.01
CA TYR A 28 -5.06 5.32 1.11
C TYR A 28 -4.69 6.68 1.67
N LYS A 29 -5.71 7.41 2.08
CA LYS A 29 -5.58 8.58 2.93
C LYS A 29 -6.08 8.24 4.33
N CYS A 30 -5.32 8.66 5.34
CA CYS A 30 -5.58 8.35 6.73
C CYS A 30 -5.68 9.64 7.55
N TYR A 31 -6.78 9.79 8.28
CA TYR A 31 -6.94 10.80 9.31
C TYR A 31 -6.31 10.30 10.61
N ILE A 32 -5.25 10.98 11.02
CA ILE A 32 -4.44 10.60 12.18
C ILE A 32 -4.37 11.74 13.19
N GLY A 33 -4.30 11.38 14.48
CA GLY A 33 -3.88 12.29 15.53
C GLY A 33 -2.37 12.20 15.73
N SER A 34 -1.67 13.34 15.83
CA SER A 34 -0.23 13.39 16.06
C SER A 34 0.15 14.37 17.17
N VAL A 35 1.43 14.44 17.53
CA VAL A 35 1.95 15.49 18.43
C VAL A 35 1.82 16.91 17.85
N LYS A 36 1.56 17.03 16.54
CA LYS A 36 1.37 18.30 15.84
C LYS A 36 -0.11 18.66 15.63
N GLY A 37 -1.03 17.83 16.14
CA GLY A 37 -2.46 17.93 15.88
C GLY A 37 -2.92 16.89 14.86
N ASP A 38 -4.15 17.04 14.39
CA ASP A 38 -4.77 16.13 13.44
C ASP A 38 -4.25 16.37 12.03
N GLN A 39 -4.04 15.30 11.27
CA GLN A 39 -3.41 15.36 9.94
C GLN A 39 -4.02 14.33 8.99
N ILE A 40 -3.96 14.62 7.70
CA ILE A 40 -4.16 13.64 6.63
C ILE A 40 -2.78 13.19 6.14
N VAL A 41 -2.57 11.88 6.11
CA VAL A 41 -1.33 11.26 5.60
C VAL A 41 -1.67 10.20 4.57
N PHE A 42 -0.75 9.97 3.65
CA PHE A 42 -0.97 9.08 2.51
C PHE A 42 -0.07 7.85 2.60
N PHE A 43 -0.64 6.69 2.30
CA PHE A 43 0.07 5.42 2.28
C PHE A 43 -0.34 4.59 1.07
N ARG A 44 0.58 3.78 0.55
CA ARG A 44 0.30 2.81 -0.50
C ARG A 44 0.39 1.40 0.05
N TRP A 45 -0.72 0.66 0.07
CA TRP A 45 -0.80 -0.67 0.65
C TRP A 45 -1.64 -1.63 -0.19
N GLN A 46 -1.44 -2.94 0.05
CA GLN A 46 -2.36 -3.95 -0.43
C GLN A 46 -3.71 -3.82 0.30
N ALA A 47 -4.82 -3.95 -0.42
CA ALA A 47 -6.14 -3.81 0.18
C ALA A 47 -6.41 -4.81 1.32
N THR A 48 -5.87 -6.03 1.18
CA THR A 48 -5.93 -7.08 2.19
C THR A 48 -5.15 -6.76 3.47
N GLU A 49 -4.19 -5.83 3.42
CA GLU A 49 -3.33 -5.46 4.54
C GLU A 49 -3.83 -4.20 5.29
N LEU A 50 -4.86 -3.51 4.79
CA LEU A 50 -5.29 -2.20 5.32
C LEU A 50 -5.44 -2.20 6.84
N LYS A 51 -6.24 -3.13 7.38
CA LYS A 51 -6.50 -3.22 8.84
C LYS A 51 -5.22 -3.44 9.64
N LEU A 52 -4.33 -4.31 9.15
CA LEU A 52 -3.06 -4.62 9.80
C LEU A 52 -2.12 -3.40 9.79
N LYS A 53 -2.03 -2.71 8.65
CA LYS A 53 -1.18 -1.52 8.52
C LYS A 53 -1.68 -0.37 9.38
N MET A 54 -2.99 -0.13 9.41
CA MET A 54 -3.63 0.86 10.28
C MET A 54 -3.32 0.59 11.76
N ALA A 55 -3.46 -0.66 12.22
CA ALA A 55 -3.17 -1.04 13.60
C ALA A 55 -1.69 -0.82 13.98
N GLY A 56 -0.78 -0.86 13.00
CA GLY A 56 0.65 -0.62 13.18
C GLY A 56 1.10 0.84 13.04
N LEU A 57 0.18 1.78 12.81
CA LEU A 57 0.52 3.20 12.67
C LEU A 57 0.76 3.91 14.01
N PRO A 58 0.00 3.68 15.10
CA PRO A 58 0.31 4.31 16.39
C PRO A 58 1.75 4.03 16.82
N GLY A 59 2.48 5.08 17.21
CA GLY A 59 3.90 5.00 17.55
C GLY A 59 4.87 5.02 16.35
N ARG A 60 4.39 4.96 15.10
CA ARG A 60 5.25 5.22 13.93
C ARG A 60 5.72 6.66 13.91
N GLN A 61 6.97 6.84 13.49
CA GLN A 61 7.56 8.14 13.25
C GLN A 61 7.42 8.51 11.77
N LEU A 62 6.85 9.68 11.51
CA LEU A 62 6.82 10.32 10.20
C LEU A 62 7.71 11.56 10.19
N MET A 63 7.93 12.11 9.00
CA MET A 63 8.68 13.34 8.79
C MET A 63 7.81 14.32 8.02
N ASP A 64 7.79 15.59 8.43
CA ASP A 64 7.06 16.63 7.70
C ASP A 64 7.88 17.21 6.54
N ASN A 65 7.25 18.10 5.76
CA ASN A 65 7.89 18.77 4.62
C ASN A 65 9.08 19.67 5.01
N LYS A 66 9.31 19.92 6.30
CA LYS A 66 10.47 20.67 6.82
C LYS A 66 11.54 19.73 7.40
N GLY A 67 11.40 18.42 7.22
CA GLY A 67 12.32 17.41 7.75
C GLY A 67 12.15 17.13 9.24
N LYS A 68 11.13 17.72 9.91
CA LYS A 68 10.91 17.51 11.34
C LYS A 68 10.16 16.21 11.57
N LYS A 69 10.73 15.36 12.42
CA LYS A 69 10.13 14.10 12.85
C LYS A 69 8.97 14.33 13.83
N TYR A 70 7.93 13.51 13.71
CA TYR A 70 6.80 13.48 14.63
C TYR A 70 6.21 12.08 14.71
N PHE A 71 5.51 11.78 15.80
CA PHE A 71 4.90 10.48 16.04
C PHE A 71 3.39 10.52 15.80
N ILE A 72 2.87 9.44 15.22
CA ILE A 72 1.44 9.15 15.15
C ILE A 72 0.98 8.69 16.53
N LYS A 73 -0.05 9.34 17.09
CA LYS A 73 -0.67 8.95 18.37
C LYS A 73 -1.80 7.95 18.16
N ALA A 74 -2.66 8.20 17.18
CA ALA A 74 -3.83 7.40 16.87
C ALA A 74 -4.19 7.50 15.39
N VAL A 75 -4.91 6.51 14.89
CA VAL A 75 -5.55 6.51 13.58
C VAL A 75 -7.05 6.51 13.82
N GLU A 76 -7.75 7.51 13.32
CA GLU A 76 -9.21 7.60 13.46
C GLU A 76 -9.91 6.93 12.28
N GLU A 77 -9.42 7.15 11.05
CA GLU A 77 -10.04 6.62 9.83
C GLU A 77 -9.01 6.52 8.70
N CYS A 78 -9.08 5.47 7.89
CA CYS A 78 -8.39 5.41 6.60
C CYS A 78 -9.36 4.93 5.53
N VAL A 79 -9.34 5.61 4.39
CA VAL A 79 -10.17 5.29 3.22
C VAL A 79 -9.31 5.28 1.96
N PRO A 80 -9.71 4.59 0.89
CA PRO A 80 -9.11 4.77 -0.43
C PRO A 80 -9.02 6.25 -0.81
N LEU A 81 -7.99 6.62 -1.58
CA LEU A 81 -7.69 8.02 -1.90
C LEU A 81 -8.87 8.76 -2.58
N ASP A 82 -9.66 8.02 -3.35
CA ASP A 82 -10.83 8.48 -4.12
C ASP A 82 -12.14 8.43 -3.32
N GLU A 83 -12.17 7.81 -2.15
CA GLU A 83 -13.34 7.77 -1.27
C GLU A 83 -13.38 8.96 -0.31
N GLU A 84 -14.56 9.30 0.23
CA GLU A 84 -14.70 10.33 1.26
C GLU A 84 -14.55 9.73 2.66
N PHE A 85 -13.94 10.49 3.57
CA PHE A 85 -14.00 10.15 4.99
C PHE A 85 -15.43 10.22 5.51
N THR A 86 -15.76 9.39 6.50
CA THR A 86 -17.03 9.43 7.22
C THR A 86 -17.03 10.52 8.28
N LEU A 87 -15.86 10.81 8.89
CA LEU A 87 -15.72 11.83 9.91
C LEU A 87 -15.73 13.24 9.29
N GLY A 88 -16.69 14.07 9.70
CA GLY A 88 -16.81 15.45 9.20
C GLY A 88 -15.54 16.30 9.40
N ARG A 89 -14.81 16.11 10.50
CA ARG A 89 -13.52 16.77 10.74
C ARG A 89 -12.46 16.32 9.72
N ALA A 90 -12.42 15.03 9.40
CA ALA A 90 -11.51 14.47 8.40
C ALA A 90 -11.85 14.97 7.00
N GLN A 91 -13.13 15.03 6.63
CA GLN A 91 -13.58 15.61 5.36
C GLN A 91 -13.15 17.08 5.20
N GLN A 92 -13.30 17.89 6.25
CA GLN A 92 -12.89 19.30 6.23
C GLN A 92 -11.37 19.43 6.04
N LEU A 93 -10.59 18.60 6.73
CA LEU A 93 -9.14 18.64 6.63
C LEU A 93 -8.63 18.12 5.28
N ASP A 94 -9.26 17.08 4.72
CA ASP A 94 -8.92 16.51 3.41
C ASP A 94 -9.09 17.54 2.28
N LYS A 95 -10.17 18.33 2.31
CA LYS A 95 -10.41 19.41 1.33
C LYS A 95 -9.32 20.49 1.33
N ALA A 96 -8.67 20.69 2.48
CA ALA A 96 -7.56 21.65 2.64
C ALA A 96 -6.18 21.00 2.44
N THR A 97 -6.11 19.68 2.31
CA THR A 97 -4.86 18.93 2.17
C THR A 97 -4.49 18.81 0.70
N LEU A 98 -3.32 19.35 0.34
CA LEU A 98 -2.75 19.12 -0.98
C LEU A 98 -2.20 17.69 -1.07
N ARG A 99 -2.40 17.06 -2.24
CA ARG A 99 -1.92 15.71 -2.57
C ARG A 99 -0.53 15.77 -3.17
#